data_AF-A0A7Y0ZN77-F1
#
_entry.id   AF-A0A7Y0ZN77-F1
#
_cell.length_a   1.000
_cell.length_b   1.000
_cell.length_c   1.000
_cell.angle_alpha   90.00
_cell.angle_beta   90.00
_cell.angle_gamma   90.00
#
_symmetry.space_group_name_H-M   'P 1'
#
loop_
_entity.id
_entity.type
_entity.pdbx_description
1 polymer ?
#
loop_
_entity_poly.entity_id
_entity_poly.type
_entity_poly.pdbx_seq_one_letter_code
_entity_poly.pdbx_strand_id
1 'polypeptide(L)'
;MWLMQDLLRKEWGFKGVAVSDHGAINELIKHGVAKDSREAAKLAIKAGIDMSMNDKAYGEELPGLLKSGEVPQSDLDNAVREVLGAKYDMGLFADPYLRIGKAEDDPADVKADSRLHRAEAREVARKSLVLLKNQNETLPLKKQTRIALVGPLAKAPIDIMGSWAAAGQPAQSVTVFDGMRNA
;
A
#
# COMPACT_ATOMS: atom_id res chain seq x y z
N MET A 1 19.48 -12.99 13.35
CA MET A 1 18.48 -12.09 12.74
C MET A 1 17.35 -12.98 12.26
N TRP A 2 16.38 -13.25 13.13
CA TRP A 2 15.48 -14.39 12.96
C TRP A 2 14.40 -14.16 11.88
N LEU A 3 13.62 -13.09 12.00
CA LEU A 3 12.43 -12.90 11.17
C LEU A 3 12.74 -12.76 9.66
N MET A 4 13.66 -11.86 9.33
CA MET A 4 13.89 -11.46 7.93
C MET A 4 14.89 -12.36 7.19
N GLN A 5 15.79 -13.03 7.90
CA GLN A 5 16.78 -13.94 7.28
C GLN A 5 16.39 -15.39 7.48
N ASP A 6 16.30 -15.84 8.75
CA ASP A 6 16.07 -17.26 9.04
C ASP A 6 14.67 -17.69 8.59
N LEU A 7 13.62 -16.98 9.01
CA LEU A 7 12.26 -17.33 8.62
C LEU A 7 11.95 -16.96 7.17
N LEU A 8 11.98 -15.66 6.83
CA LEU A 8 11.52 -15.18 5.52
C LEU A 8 12.35 -15.75 4.36
N ARG A 9 13.69 -15.69 4.44
CA ARG A 9 14.55 -16.08 3.31
C ARG A 9 14.95 -17.55 3.33
N LYS A 10 15.35 -18.12 4.48
CA LYS A 10 15.82 -19.52 4.53
C LYS A 10 14.67 -20.51 4.61
N GLU A 11 13.74 -20.33 5.54
CA GLU A 11 12.64 -21.30 5.74
C GLU A 11 11.54 -21.15 4.69
N TRP A 12 11.07 -19.93 4.41
CA TRP A 12 10.01 -19.70 3.42
C TRP A 12 10.53 -19.57 1.98
N GLY A 13 11.84 -19.39 1.80
CA GLY A 13 12.45 -19.30 0.47
C GLY A 13 12.09 -18.02 -0.29
N PHE A 14 11.78 -16.92 0.40
CA PHE A 14 11.47 -15.64 -0.25
C PHE A 14 12.68 -15.08 -1.01
N LYS A 15 12.46 -14.73 -2.29
CA LYS A 15 13.46 -14.23 -3.24
C LYS A 15 13.10 -12.84 -3.79
N GLY A 16 12.40 -12.04 -2.99
CA GLY A 16 12.01 -10.70 -3.37
C GLY A 16 12.69 -9.63 -2.54
N VAL A 17 12.25 -8.39 -2.79
CA VAL A 17 12.71 -7.20 -2.08
C VAL A 17 11.97 -7.03 -0.75
N ALA A 18 12.72 -6.82 0.34
CA ALA A 18 12.21 -6.36 1.62
C ALA A 18 12.39 -4.85 1.74
N VAL A 19 11.30 -4.12 1.89
CA VAL A 19 11.29 -2.65 2.00
C VAL A 19 10.94 -2.28 3.44
N SER A 20 11.67 -1.31 4.02
CA SER A 20 11.28 -0.76 5.32
C SER A 20 9.95 -0.04 5.21
N ASP A 21 9.20 0.03 6.31
CA ASP A 21 8.09 1.00 6.39
C ASP A 21 8.66 2.43 6.44
N HIS A 22 7.76 3.41 6.29
CA HIS A 22 8.08 4.83 6.21
C HIS A 22 8.77 5.32 7.49
N GLY A 23 10.07 5.60 7.41
CA GLY A 23 10.86 6.09 8.54
C GLY A 23 11.39 4.98 9.46
N ALA A 24 11.05 3.73 9.20
CA ALA A 24 11.18 2.64 10.15
C ALA A 24 12.62 2.34 10.58
N ILE A 25 13.62 2.63 9.73
CA ILE A 25 15.02 2.39 10.11
C ILE A 25 15.42 3.38 11.20
N ASN A 26 15.16 4.67 11.02
CA ASN A 26 15.47 5.67 12.04
C ASN A 26 14.61 5.52 13.31
N GLU A 27 13.42 4.95 13.21
CA GLU A 27 12.59 4.66 14.38
C GLU A 27 13.18 3.60 15.31
N LEU A 28 14.15 2.79 14.85
CA LEU A 28 14.94 1.91 15.73
C LEU A 28 15.60 2.69 16.89
N ILE A 29 15.91 3.97 16.69
CA ILE A 29 16.43 4.85 17.73
C ILE A 29 15.37 5.11 18.80
N LYS A 30 14.14 5.47 18.38
CA LYS A 30 13.02 5.70 19.30
C LYS A 30 12.60 4.43 20.04
N HIS A 31 12.77 3.28 19.40
CA HIS A 31 12.55 1.97 20.02
C HIS A 31 13.66 1.56 21.00
N GLY A 32 14.75 2.32 21.10
CA GLY A 32 15.88 1.99 21.98
C GLY A 32 16.71 0.79 21.48
N VAL A 33 16.59 0.44 20.20
CA VAL A 33 17.33 -0.66 19.56
C VAL A 33 18.67 -0.18 18.99
N ALA A 34 18.72 1.06 18.53
CA ALA A 34 19.92 1.72 18.01
C ALA A 34 20.18 3.02 18.76
N LYS A 35 21.45 3.38 18.95
CA LYS A 35 21.84 4.65 19.58
C LYS A 35 21.80 5.84 18.63
N ASP A 36 21.97 5.61 17.33
CA ASP A 36 22.05 6.63 16.28
C ASP A 36 21.67 6.05 14.90
N SER A 37 21.61 6.92 13.88
CA SER A 37 21.27 6.56 12.49
C SER A 37 22.24 5.53 11.91
N ARG A 38 23.53 5.64 12.26
CA ARG A 38 24.57 4.72 11.81
C ARG A 38 24.33 3.30 12.32
N GLU A 39 24.04 3.15 13.61
CA GLU A 39 23.72 1.85 14.20
C GLU A 39 22.39 1.30 13.64
N ALA A 40 21.38 2.15 13.46
CA ALA A 40 20.12 1.77 12.86
C ALA A 40 20.29 1.23 11.44
N ALA A 41 21.03 1.94 10.58
CA ALA A 41 21.33 1.53 9.21
C ALA A 41 22.09 0.18 9.18
N LYS A 42 23.11 0.03 10.05
CA LYS A 42 23.87 -1.22 10.21
C LYS A 42 22.99 -2.39 10.61
N LEU A 43 22.10 -2.21 11.60
CA LEU A 43 21.21 -3.27 12.07
C LEU A 43 20.20 -3.66 10.98
N ALA A 44 19.60 -2.67 10.30
CA ALA A 44 18.61 -2.92 9.28
C ALA A 44 19.18 -3.67 8.05
N ILE A 45 20.34 -3.25 7.52
CA ILE A 45 20.92 -3.90 6.33
C ILE A 45 21.34 -5.34 6.62
N LYS A 46 21.96 -5.58 7.79
CA LYS A 46 22.32 -6.92 8.24
C LYS A 46 21.07 -7.78 8.44
N ALA A 47 20.01 -7.19 8.99
CA ALA A 47 18.74 -7.89 9.18
C ALA A 47 18.11 -8.30 7.85
N GLY A 48 18.53 -7.75 6.70
CA GLY A 48 18.01 -8.11 5.38
C GLY A 48 16.89 -7.20 4.88
N ILE A 49 16.86 -5.95 5.36
CA ILE A 49 16.06 -4.87 4.76
C ILE A 49 16.84 -4.35 3.55
N ASP A 50 16.26 -4.46 2.37
CA ASP A 50 16.94 -4.17 1.10
C ASP A 50 16.79 -2.70 0.69
N MET A 51 15.68 -2.06 1.08
CA MET A 51 15.34 -0.70 0.68
C MET A 51 14.85 0.13 1.87
N SER A 52 15.45 1.31 2.03
CA SER A 52 15.09 2.34 3.02
C SER A 52 13.97 3.24 2.47
N MET A 53 12.86 3.34 3.19
CA MET A 53 11.72 4.20 2.85
C MET A 53 11.72 5.47 3.71
N ASN A 54 11.99 6.60 3.09
CA ASN A 54 11.79 7.95 3.62
C ASN A 54 12.53 8.32 4.94
N ASP A 55 13.71 7.74 5.22
CA ASP A 55 14.56 8.12 6.38
C ASP A 55 16.01 8.49 6.03
N LYS A 56 16.45 8.38 4.78
CA LYS A 56 17.82 8.64 4.28
C LYS A 56 18.94 7.82 4.93
N ALA A 57 18.65 7.00 5.94
CA ALA A 57 19.65 6.31 6.77
C ALA A 57 20.66 5.52 5.93
N TYR A 58 20.19 4.81 4.90
CA TYR A 58 21.09 4.06 4.01
C TYR A 58 21.98 4.94 3.14
N GLY A 59 21.42 6.01 2.57
CA GLY A 59 22.17 6.91 1.70
C GLY A 59 23.29 7.65 2.44
N GLU A 60 23.04 8.00 3.70
CA GLU A 60 23.99 8.76 4.52
C GLU A 60 25.02 7.86 5.23
N GLU A 61 24.62 6.69 5.73
CA GLU A 61 25.45 5.91 6.64
C GLU A 61 26.18 4.71 6.01
N LEU A 62 25.61 4.08 4.97
CA LEU A 62 26.22 2.87 4.37
C LEU A 62 27.62 3.12 3.80
N PRO A 63 27.93 4.25 3.11
CA PRO A 63 29.28 4.48 2.61
C PRO A 63 30.34 4.43 3.73
N GLY A 64 30.04 5.02 4.88
CA GLY A 64 30.94 5.00 6.05
C GLY A 64 30.99 3.64 6.74
N LEU A 65 29.89 2.90 6.77
CA LEU A 65 29.83 1.54 7.36
C LEU A 65 30.59 0.50 6.52
N LEU A 66 30.56 0.63 5.20
CA LEU A 66 31.33 -0.19 4.28
C LEU A 66 32.83 0.11 4.39
N LYS A 67 33.20 1.40 4.39
CA LYS A 67 34.60 1.83 4.52
C LYS A 67 35.24 1.39 5.84
N SER A 68 34.48 1.36 6.94
CA SER A 68 34.97 0.87 8.23
C SER A 68 34.98 -0.65 8.36
N GLY A 69 34.36 -1.38 7.42
CA GLY A 69 34.20 -2.83 7.50
C GLY A 69 33.13 -3.30 8.49
N GLU A 70 32.34 -2.39 9.06
CA GLU A 70 31.25 -2.75 9.98
C GLU A 70 30.08 -3.43 9.26
N VAL A 71 29.90 -3.15 7.97
CA VAL A 71 28.98 -3.84 7.07
C VAL A 71 29.81 -4.45 5.93
N PRO A 72 29.70 -5.76 5.66
CA PRO A 72 30.38 -6.38 4.52
C PRO A 72 29.72 -5.96 3.20
N GLN A 73 30.52 -5.86 2.14
CA GLN A 73 30.04 -5.54 0.78
C GLN A 73 28.93 -6.49 0.33
N SER A 74 28.97 -7.76 0.73
CA SER A 74 27.95 -8.76 0.41
C SER A 74 26.54 -8.39 0.90
N ASP A 75 26.41 -7.66 2.01
CA ASP A 75 25.10 -7.25 2.52
C ASP A 75 24.48 -6.19 1.59
N LEU A 76 25.29 -5.23 1.12
CA LEU A 76 24.86 -4.26 0.12
C LEU A 76 24.58 -4.93 -1.23
N ASP A 77 25.46 -5.82 -1.70
CA ASP A 77 25.29 -6.51 -2.98
C ASP A 77 24.01 -7.35 -3.00
N ASN A 78 23.68 -8.01 -1.89
CA ASN A 78 22.42 -8.74 -1.74
C ASN A 78 21.21 -7.79 -1.85
N ALA A 79 21.19 -6.69 -1.10
CA ALA A 79 20.11 -5.71 -1.16
C ALA A 79 19.93 -5.12 -2.58
N VAL A 80 21.04 -4.75 -3.23
CA VAL A 80 21.05 -4.26 -4.61
C VAL A 80 20.52 -5.32 -5.57
N ARG A 81 20.94 -6.59 -5.43
CA ARG A 81 20.44 -7.69 -6.26
C ARG A 81 18.92 -7.81 -6.18
N GLU A 82 18.33 -7.76 -4.99
CA GLU A 82 16.87 -7.89 -4.85
C GLU A 82 16.12 -6.69 -5.48
N VAL A 83 16.63 -5.47 -5.34
CA VAL A 83 16.04 -4.28 -6.00
C VAL A 83 16.14 -4.36 -7.52
N LEU A 84 17.29 -4.76 -8.06
CA LEU A 84 17.47 -4.92 -9.49
C LEU A 84 16.67 -6.12 -10.02
N GLY A 85 16.57 -7.20 -9.25
CA GLY A 85 15.73 -8.36 -9.55
C GLY A 85 14.26 -7.96 -9.69
N ALA A 86 13.72 -7.20 -8.73
CA ALA A 86 12.36 -6.68 -8.82
C ALA A 86 12.15 -5.82 -10.07
N LYS A 87 13.10 -4.94 -10.42
CA LYS A 87 13.01 -4.13 -11.66
C LYS A 87 13.07 -4.98 -12.93
N TYR A 88 13.86 -6.06 -12.90
CA TYR A 88 13.96 -7.03 -14.00
C TYR A 88 12.65 -7.77 -14.21
N ASP A 89 12.07 -8.34 -13.15
CA ASP A 89 10.78 -9.04 -13.21
C ASP A 89 9.64 -8.10 -13.64
N MET A 90 9.73 -6.82 -13.31
CA MET A 90 8.80 -5.79 -13.76
C MET A 90 8.96 -5.40 -15.25
N GLY A 91 10.00 -5.89 -15.94
CA GLY A 91 10.31 -5.58 -17.34
C GLY A 91 10.99 -4.23 -17.58
N LEU A 92 11.40 -3.53 -16.52
CA LEU A 92 11.84 -2.12 -16.63
C LEU A 92 13.22 -1.96 -17.27
N PHE A 93 14.02 -3.03 -17.35
CA PHE A 93 15.26 -3.03 -18.13
C PHE A 93 15.02 -3.20 -19.63
N ALA A 94 13.94 -3.88 -20.00
CA ALA A 94 13.55 -4.04 -21.41
C ALA A 94 12.88 -2.78 -21.93
N ASP A 95 11.99 -2.20 -21.13
CA ASP A 95 11.34 -0.92 -21.42
C ASP A 95 11.03 -0.16 -20.12
N PRO A 96 11.74 0.94 -19.81
CA PRO A 96 11.49 1.73 -18.62
C PRO A 96 10.13 2.48 -18.68
N TYR A 97 9.50 2.57 -19.85
CA TYR A 97 8.24 3.28 -20.08
C TYR A 97 7.02 2.35 -20.23
N LEU A 98 7.20 1.05 -20.02
CA LEU A 98 6.21 -0.01 -20.24
C LEU A 98 4.80 0.30 -19.67
N ARG A 99 4.74 1.03 -18.54
CA ARG A 99 3.48 1.30 -17.82
C ARG A 99 2.97 2.73 -17.96
N ILE A 100 3.68 3.60 -18.67
CA ILE A 100 3.28 5.00 -18.85
C ILE A 100 2.79 5.32 -20.26
N GLY A 101 2.95 4.38 -21.21
CA GLY A 101 2.52 4.57 -22.59
C GLY A 101 3.23 5.74 -23.27
N LYS A 102 2.56 6.34 -24.27
CA LYS A 102 3.02 7.58 -24.88
C LYS A 102 2.25 8.76 -24.31
N ALA A 103 2.92 9.89 -24.14
CA ALA A 103 2.31 11.10 -23.62
C ALA A 103 1.11 11.59 -24.46
N GLU A 104 1.10 11.31 -25.77
CA GLU A 104 -0.02 11.65 -26.67
C GLU A 104 -1.30 10.85 -26.41
N ASP A 105 -1.20 9.68 -25.76
CA ASP A 105 -2.31 8.78 -25.46
C ASP A 105 -2.87 8.98 -24.03
N ASP A 106 -2.26 9.86 -23.22
CA ASP A 106 -2.66 10.08 -21.83
C ASP A 106 -3.96 10.91 -21.76
N PRO A 107 -5.02 10.43 -21.06
CA PRO A 107 -6.24 11.22 -20.90
C PRO A 107 -5.97 12.55 -20.19
N ALA A 108 -6.51 13.64 -20.75
CA ALA A 108 -6.40 14.98 -20.16
C ALA A 108 -6.95 15.06 -18.73
N ASP A 109 -7.97 14.24 -18.40
CA ASP A 109 -8.49 14.10 -17.04
C ASP A 109 -8.24 12.67 -16.52
N VAL A 110 -7.23 12.55 -15.66
CA VAL A 110 -6.88 11.30 -14.99
C VAL A 110 -7.99 10.78 -14.08
N LYS A 111 -8.95 11.63 -13.69
CA LYS A 111 -10.10 11.32 -12.82
C LYS A 111 -11.40 11.11 -13.60
N ALA A 112 -11.36 11.10 -14.93
CA ALA A 112 -12.57 10.96 -15.74
C ALA A 112 -13.38 9.72 -15.36
N ASP A 113 -14.72 9.86 -15.31
CA ASP A 113 -15.63 8.78 -14.95
C ASP A 113 -15.52 7.55 -15.87
N SER A 114 -15.09 7.74 -17.12
CA SER A 114 -14.81 6.67 -18.09
C SER A 114 -13.65 5.76 -17.69
N ARG A 115 -12.80 6.16 -16.73
CA ARG A 115 -11.70 5.36 -16.20
C ARG A 115 -12.07 4.57 -14.95
N LEU A 116 -13.29 4.74 -14.44
CA LEU A 116 -13.75 4.08 -13.22
C LEU A 116 -14.36 2.70 -13.52
N HIS A 117 -14.14 1.76 -12.61
CA HIS A 117 -14.65 0.38 -12.69
C HIS A 117 -15.87 0.22 -11.76
N ARG A 118 -16.92 1.01 -12.01
CA ARG A 118 -18.06 1.16 -11.07
C ARG A 118 -18.91 -0.12 -10.95
N ALA A 119 -19.04 -0.89 -12.04
CA ALA A 119 -19.86 -2.11 -12.04
C ALA A 119 -19.25 -3.19 -11.14
N GLU A 120 -17.94 -3.41 -11.29
CA GLU A 120 -17.13 -4.34 -10.52
C GLU A 120 -17.09 -3.92 -9.05
N ALA A 121 -16.84 -2.63 -8.77
CA ALA A 121 -16.86 -2.11 -7.41
C ALA A 121 -18.22 -2.36 -6.72
N ARG A 122 -19.33 -2.14 -7.43
CA ARG A 122 -20.68 -2.37 -6.90
C ARG A 122 -20.95 -3.86 -6.65
N GLU A 123 -20.48 -4.73 -7.53
CA GLU A 123 -20.65 -6.17 -7.36
C GLU A 123 -19.88 -6.69 -6.13
N VAL A 124 -18.61 -6.31 -5.99
CA VAL A 124 -17.78 -6.70 -4.84
C VAL A 124 -18.39 -6.16 -3.54
N ALA A 125 -18.80 -4.89 -3.52
CA ALA A 125 -19.42 -4.28 -2.35
C ALA A 125 -20.72 -4.98 -1.91
N ARG A 126 -21.52 -5.52 -2.84
CA ARG A 126 -22.73 -6.29 -2.48
C ARG A 126 -22.40 -7.60 -1.78
N LYS A 127 -21.30 -8.26 -2.14
CA LYS A 127 -20.89 -9.55 -1.58
C LYS A 127 -20.21 -9.41 -0.21
N SER A 128 -19.77 -8.21 0.18
CA SER A 128 -19.12 -7.95 1.47
C SER A 128 -20.08 -7.54 2.59
N LEU A 129 -21.36 -7.30 2.28
CA LEU A 129 -22.35 -6.91 3.28
C LEU A 129 -22.73 -8.09 4.18
N VAL A 130 -22.76 -7.85 5.49
CA VAL A 130 -23.16 -8.84 6.50
C VAL A 130 -24.48 -8.43 7.13
N LEU A 131 -25.51 -9.27 6.96
CA LEU A 131 -26.80 -9.08 7.64
C LEU A 131 -26.69 -9.58 9.08
N LEU A 132 -26.58 -8.66 10.04
CA LEU A 132 -26.43 -9.01 11.46
C LEU A 132 -27.76 -9.41 12.12
N LYS A 133 -28.89 -8.86 11.64
CA LYS A 133 -30.22 -9.08 12.22
C LYS A 133 -31.33 -8.76 11.21
N ASN A 134 -32.36 -9.60 11.13
CA ASN A 134 -33.60 -9.34 10.38
C ASN A 134 -34.81 -9.90 11.13
N GLN A 135 -35.47 -9.06 11.93
CA GLN A 135 -36.68 -9.45 12.66
C GLN A 135 -37.92 -9.18 11.80
N ASN A 136 -38.92 -10.06 11.91
CA ASN A 136 -40.22 -9.93 11.26
C ASN A 136 -40.14 -9.71 9.74
N GLU A 137 -39.12 -10.29 9.08
CA GLU A 137 -38.93 -10.17 7.63
C GLU A 137 -38.93 -8.71 7.15
N THR A 138 -38.36 -7.80 7.94
CA THR A 138 -38.32 -6.37 7.63
C THR A 138 -37.59 -6.10 6.31
N LEU A 139 -36.52 -6.85 6.03
CA LEU A 139 -35.80 -6.81 4.75
C LEU A 139 -36.17 -8.03 3.89
N PRO A 140 -36.28 -7.87 2.55
CA PRO A 140 -36.02 -6.64 1.79
C PRO A 140 -37.19 -5.63 1.80
N LEU A 141 -36.87 -4.33 1.74
CA LEU A 141 -37.87 -3.26 1.69
C LEU A 141 -38.61 -3.24 0.34
N LYS A 142 -39.89 -2.87 0.37
CA LYS A 142 -40.69 -2.63 -0.84
C LYS A 142 -40.41 -1.22 -1.39
N LYS A 143 -40.30 -1.08 -2.72
CA LYS A 143 -39.96 0.19 -3.38
C LYS A 143 -41.00 1.31 -3.18
N GLN A 144 -42.26 0.97 -2.96
CA GLN A 144 -43.36 1.94 -2.85
C GLN A 144 -43.56 2.47 -1.42
N THR A 145 -42.64 2.18 -0.50
CA THR A 145 -42.72 2.63 0.90
C THR A 145 -42.08 4.01 1.07
N ARG A 146 -42.67 4.88 1.89
CA ARG A 146 -42.02 6.13 2.33
C ARG A 146 -40.98 5.80 3.40
N ILE A 147 -39.71 6.10 3.12
CA ILE A 147 -38.59 5.78 4.00
C ILE A 147 -37.98 7.07 4.53
N ALA A 148 -37.83 7.18 5.85
CA ALA A 148 -36.99 8.20 6.48
C ALA A 148 -35.55 7.66 6.59
N LEU A 149 -34.60 8.32 5.93
CA LEU A 149 -33.18 8.02 6.07
C LEU A 149 -32.53 9.04 7.01
N VAL A 150 -32.12 8.60 8.19
CA VAL A 150 -31.61 9.46 9.27
C VAL A 150 -30.24 8.97 9.73
N GLY A 151 -29.29 9.90 9.89
CA GLY A 151 -27.96 9.64 10.42
C GLY A 151 -26.87 10.44 9.70
N PRO A 152 -25.73 10.70 10.35
CA PRO A 152 -24.66 11.53 9.78
C PRO A 152 -24.01 10.90 8.55
N LEU A 153 -24.03 9.57 8.45
CA LEU A 153 -23.43 8.83 7.33
C LEU A 153 -24.34 8.73 6.09
N ALA A 154 -25.58 9.20 6.16
CA ALA A 154 -26.54 9.08 5.06
C ALA A 154 -26.03 9.74 3.76
N LYS A 155 -25.39 10.91 3.88
CA LYS A 155 -24.86 11.73 2.78
C LYS A 155 -23.36 11.98 2.93
N ALA A 156 -22.61 10.96 3.33
CA ALA A 156 -21.20 11.07 3.68
C ALA A 156 -20.28 10.48 2.59
N PRO A 157 -19.89 11.27 1.57
CA PRO A 157 -19.14 10.77 0.40
C PRO A 157 -17.68 10.42 0.70
N ILE A 158 -17.09 11.01 1.74
CA ILE A 158 -15.72 10.68 2.16
C ILE A 158 -15.71 9.39 2.99
N ASP A 159 -16.63 9.25 3.93
CA ASP A 159 -16.66 8.13 4.87
C ASP A 159 -16.99 6.79 4.19
N ILE A 160 -17.82 6.81 3.14
CA ILE A 160 -18.19 5.59 2.40
C ILE A 160 -16.99 4.96 1.66
N MET A 161 -15.93 5.71 1.39
CA MET A 161 -14.69 5.19 0.79
C MET A 161 -13.77 4.51 1.82
N GLY A 162 -13.93 4.84 3.11
CA GLY A 162 -13.08 4.33 4.19
C GLY A 162 -11.69 4.97 4.26
N SER A 163 -10.87 4.47 5.19
CA SER A 163 -9.45 4.83 5.29
C SER A 163 -8.63 4.20 4.16
N TRP A 164 -7.46 4.76 3.86
CA TRP A 164 -6.57 4.25 2.80
C TRP A 164 -7.23 4.17 1.41
N ALA A 165 -8.13 5.12 1.10
CA ALA A 165 -8.85 5.21 -0.18
C ALA A 165 -7.99 5.61 -1.40
N ALA A 166 -6.66 5.66 -1.24
CA ALA A 166 -5.69 6.00 -2.27
C ALA A 166 -6.07 7.28 -3.06
N ALA A 167 -6.22 7.17 -4.38
CA ALA A 167 -6.58 8.29 -5.26
C ALA A 167 -8.10 8.50 -5.43
N GLY A 168 -8.93 7.82 -4.62
CA GLY A 168 -10.39 7.94 -4.66
C GLY A 168 -10.86 9.38 -4.45
N GLN A 169 -11.86 9.80 -5.22
CA GLN A 169 -12.44 11.15 -5.12
C GLN A 169 -13.78 11.07 -4.38
N PRO A 170 -13.96 11.75 -3.23
CA PRO A 170 -15.23 11.74 -2.51
C PRO A 170 -16.42 12.14 -3.41
N ALA A 171 -16.23 13.13 -4.27
CA ALA A 171 -17.26 13.62 -5.20
C ALA A 171 -17.76 12.56 -6.20
N GLN A 172 -17.00 11.48 -6.42
CA GLN A 172 -17.37 10.38 -7.32
C GLN A 172 -18.05 9.21 -6.60
N SER A 173 -18.14 9.26 -5.27
CA SER A 173 -18.77 8.21 -4.46
C SER A 173 -20.29 8.28 -4.52
N VAL A 174 -20.95 7.13 -4.41
CA VAL A 174 -22.41 7.03 -4.25
C VAL A 174 -22.70 6.88 -2.76
N THR A 175 -23.31 7.89 -2.15
CA THR A 175 -23.69 7.82 -0.74
C THR A 175 -24.84 6.83 -0.52
N VAL A 176 -25.12 6.44 0.73
CA VAL A 176 -26.29 5.61 1.06
C VAL A 176 -27.58 6.29 0.57
N PHE A 177 -27.69 7.61 0.78
CA PHE A 177 -28.82 8.40 0.30
C PHE A 177 -28.98 8.35 -1.22
N ASP A 178 -27.89 8.57 -1.97
CA ASP A 178 -27.95 8.53 -3.44
C ASP A 178 -28.28 7.12 -3.95
N GLY A 179 -27.69 6.10 -3.33
CA GLY A 179 -27.97 4.69 -3.64
C GLY A 179 -29.43 4.31 -3.43
N MET A 180 -30.05 4.77 -2.34
CA MET A 180 -31.48 4.54 -2.08
C MET A 180 -32.39 5.34 -3.01
N ARG A 181 -32.00 6.57 -3.39
CA ARG A 181 -32.75 7.38 -4.34
C ARG A 181 -32.73 6.80 -5.77
N ASN A 182 -31.64 6.13 -6.14
CA ASN A 182 -31.45 5.50 -7.45
C ASN A 182 -32.08 4.09 -7.56
N ALA A 183 -32.71 3.58 -6.49
CA ALA A 183 -33.07 2.17 -6.34
C ALA A 183 -34.33 1.74 -7.07
#